data_AF-A0A520UV56-F1
#
_entry.id   AF-A0A520UV56-F1
#
_cell.length_a   1.000
_cell.length_b   1.000
_cell.length_c   1.000
_cell.angle_alpha   90.00
_cell.angle_beta   90.00
_cell.angle_gamma   90.00
#
_symmetry.space_group_name_H-M   'P 1'
#
loop_
_entity.id
_entity.type
_entity.pdbx_description
1 polymer ?
#
loop_
_entity_poly.entity_id
_entity_poly.type
_entity_poly.pdbx_seq_one_letter_code
_entity_poly.pdbx_strand_id
1 'polypeptide(L)'
;MANSEQSSMWHDARAGVNGGVLGALAMPLNNETTGGEIILDYSEITPVVEVYTATWCLNCVTTEQALDEAIGESDVMRIHYHRHRSEPEDPFGNNATEHRWESIYGDASTAVAGMSRVAPSTVFDGERMHLGTTSSSSSLTNDYSTSLATGSSWLFTGSAQMSVYATESGTMQFSWNITDLRADYDGDHPTLTLTPWLLFVEESASFPDGSNGVGDYLHVLHHAVELDDSSGDMSVQVPQVWDGDDMYTVLIVDWEYTDEIKPCCGPFPVPGPGFAAALVCFILALLPSRRKRLST
;
A
#
# COMPACT_ATOMS: atom_id res chain seq x y z
N MET A 1 -0.34 22.23 5.58
CA MET A 1 0.30 22.13 6.92
C MET A 1 -0.71 21.55 7.88
N ALA A 2 -0.56 20.28 8.24
CA ALA A 2 -1.43 19.62 9.20
C ALA A 2 -1.16 20.15 10.61
N ASN A 3 -2.21 20.46 11.37
CA ASN A 3 -2.09 20.90 12.76
C ASN A 3 -1.74 19.69 13.65
N SER A 4 -1.11 19.87 14.81
CA SER A 4 -0.62 18.77 15.66
C SER A 4 -1.69 17.77 16.14
N GLU A 5 -2.98 18.10 16.02
CA GLU A 5 -4.09 17.19 16.29
C GLU A 5 -4.36 16.21 15.11
N GLN A 6 -4.14 16.64 13.87
CA GLN A 6 -4.33 15.80 12.67
C GLN A 6 -3.29 14.68 12.57
N SER A 7 -2.05 14.92 13.03
CA SER A 7 -0.99 13.88 13.02
C SER A 7 -1.20 12.76 14.04
N SER A 8 -2.25 12.86 14.88
CA SER A 8 -2.60 11.81 15.85
C SER A 8 -3.73 10.90 15.38
N MET A 9 -4.38 11.23 14.25
CA MET A 9 -5.61 10.54 13.83
C MET A 9 -5.37 9.28 13.01
N TRP A 10 -4.24 9.20 12.32
CA TRP A 10 -3.84 8.05 11.51
C TRP A 10 -2.35 7.74 11.76
N HIS A 11 -1.95 6.56 11.35
CA HIS A 11 -0.54 6.20 11.22
C HIS A 11 -0.03 6.57 9.84
N ASP A 12 1.26 6.87 9.74
CA ASP A 12 1.93 6.96 8.44
C ASP A 12 1.85 5.59 7.75
N ALA A 13 1.38 5.57 6.51
CA ALA A 13 1.20 4.33 5.76
C ALA A 13 2.53 3.75 5.27
N ARG A 14 3.60 4.56 5.14
CA ARG A 14 4.90 4.12 4.59
C ARG A 14 6.02 4.36 5.59
N ALA A 15 6.56 3.28 6.15
CA ALA A 15 7.59 3.41 7.17
C ALA A 15 8.94 3.83 6.58
N GLY A 16 9.46 4.97 7.03
CA GLY A 16 10.84 5.40 6.73
C GLY A 16 11.04 6.10 5.39
N VAL A 17 9.97 6.34 4.63
CA VAL A 17 9.96 7.10 3.37
C VAL A 17 8.76 8.04 3.37
N ASN A 18 8.85 9.18 2.68
CA ASN A 18 7.66 9.98 2.38
C ASN A 18 7.11 9.46 1.05
N GLY A 19 5.85 9.05 1.02
CA GLY A 19 5.26 8.54 -0.21
C GLY A 19 3.76 8.33 -0.10
N GLY A 20 3.12 8.18 -1.25
CA GLY A 20 1.69 8.05 -1.38
C GLY A 20 1.29 7.53 -2.77
N VAL A 21 0.00 7.60 -3.06
CA VAL A 21 -0.61 7.27 -4.35
C VAL A 21 -1.17 8.55 -4.94
N LEU A 22 -0.83 8.85 -6.20
CA LEU A 22 -1.33 10.04 -6.90
C LEU A 22 -2.82 9.96 -7.20
N GLY A 23 -3.33 8.74 -7.34
CA GLY A 23 -4.71 8.40 -7.59
C GLY A 23 -4.81 7.32 -8.67
N ALA A 24 -5.99 7.16 -9.26
CA ALA A 24 -6.32 6.06 -10.18
C ALA A 24 -6.87 6.51 -11.54
N LEU A 25 -6.49 5.78 -12.58
CA LEU A 25 -7.16 5.75 -13.89
C LEU A 25 -7.82 4.39 -14.04
N ALA A 26 -9.15 4.33 -14.14
CA ALA A 26 -9.89 3.08 -14.25
C ALA A 26 -10.58 2.95 -15.62
N MET A 27 -10.55 1.75 -16.19
CA MET A 27 -11.33 1.39 -17.38
C MET A 27 -12.01 0.03 -17.18
N PRO A 28 -13.28 -0.13 -17.57
CA PRO A 28 -13.93 -1.43 -17.55
C PRO A 28 -13.29 -2.38 -18.57
N LEU A 29 -13.11 -3.63 -18.16
CA LEU A 29 -12.71 -4.75 -19.00
C LEU A 29 -13.86 -5.75 -19.04
N ASN A 30 -14.64 -5.71 -20.11
CA ASN A 30 -15.70 -6.68 -20.36
C ASN A 30 -15.34 -7.60 -21.54
N ASN A 31 -16.11 -8.65 -21.75
CA ASN A 31 -15.91 -9.59 -22.86
C ASN A 31 -15.98 -8.94 -24.26
N GLU A 32 -16.54 -7.74 -24.39
CA GLU A 32 -16.62 -6.98 -25.65
C GLU A 32 -15.48 -5.97 -25.82
N THR A 33 -14.56 -5.87 -24.86
CA THR A 33 -13.48 -4.88 -24.90
C THR A 33 -12.49 -5.22 -26.00
N THR A 34 -12.60 -4.51 -27.14
CA THR A 34 -11.64 -4.62 -28.25
C THR A 34 -10.52 -3.60 -28.16
N GLY A 35 -10.75 -2.49 -27.46
CA GLY A 35 -9.83 -1.36 -27.37
C GLY A 35 -10.38 -0.20 -26.56
N GLY A 36 -9.52 0.49 -25.82
CA GLY A 36 -9.87 1.66 -25.01
C GLY A 36 -8.64 2.48 -24.66
N GLU A 37 -8.84 3.78 -24.42
CA GLU A 37 -7.81 4.71 -23.98
C GLU A 37 -8.44 5.73 -23.03
N ILE A 38 -7.72 6.03 -21.95
CA ILE A 38 -8.03 7.08 -21.00
C ILE A 38 -6.78 7.95 -20.78
N ILE A 39 -6.99 9.26 -20.76
CA ILE A 39 -5.99 10.27 -20.44
C ILE A 39 -6.64 11.21 -19.44
N LEU A 40 -6.02 11.40 -18.28
CA LEU A 40 -6.49 12.33 -17.25
C LEU A 40 -5.35 13.28 -16.85
N ASP A 41 -5.68 14.55 -16.69
CA ASP A 41 -4.81 15.48 -15.97
C ASP A 41 -4.81 15.14 -14.48
N TYR A 42 -3.72 15.42 -13.76
CA TYR A 42 -3.63 15.14 -12.31
C TYR A 42 -4.82 15.68 -11.51
N SER A 43 -5.36 16.85 -11.89
CA SER A 43 -6.54 17.44 -11.23
C SER A 43 -7.84 16.65 -11.41
N GLU A 44 -7.87 15.70 -12.34
CA GLU A 44 -9.01 14.85 -12.67
C GLU A 44 -8.82 13.40 -12.19
N ILE A 45 -7.63 13.05 -11.71
CA ILE A 45 -7.35 11.70 -11.22
C ILE A 45 -8.16 11.44 -9.94
N THR A 46 -8.80 10.27 -9.89
CA THR A 46 -9.65 9.86 -8.76
C THR A 46 -8.78 9.49 -7.54
N PRO A 47 -9.08 10.00 -6.33
CA PRO A 47 -8.43 9.58 -5.09
C PRO A 47 -8.56 8.08 -4.84
N VAL A 48 -7.60 7.49 -4.10
CA VAL A 48 -7.54 6.04 -3.89
C VAL A 48 -7.68 5.70 -2.42
N VAL A 49 -8.54 4.73 -2.12
CA VAL A 49 -8.65 4.09 -0.81
C VAL A 49 -8.42 2.59 -0.93
N GLU A 50 -7.37 2.13 -0.27
CA GLU A 50 -6.96 0.72 -0.26
C GLU A 50 -7.35 0.10 1.08
N VAL A 51 -8.13 -0.98 1.05
CA VAL A 51 -8.67 -1.67 2.22
C VAL A 51 -8.08 -3.07 2.28
N TYR A 52 -7.48 -3.44 3.40
CA TYR A 52 -7.07 -4.83 3.67
C TYR A 52 -8.12 -5.52 4.52
N THR A 53 -8.79 -6.51 3.93
CA THR A 53 -10.00 -7.14 4.47
C THR A 53 -9.92 -8.66 4.39
N ALA A 54 -10.94 -9.34 4.93
CA ALA A 54 -11.11 -10.77 4.71
C ALA A 54 -12.58 -11.19 4.80
N THR A 55 -12.95 -12.25 4.07
CA THR A 55 -14.32 -12.82 4.08
C THR A 55 -14.77 -13.35 5.45
N TRP A 56 -13.82 -13.63 6.34
CA TRP A 56 -14.10 -14.09 7.71
C TRP A 56 -14.06 -12.96 8.75
N CYS A 57 -13.60 -11.77 8.37
CA CYS A 57 -13.36 -10.65 9.28
C CYS A 57 -14.65 -9.88 9.59
N LEU A 58 -15.26 -10.16 10.75
CA LEU A 58 -16.46 -9.45 11.22
C LEU A 58 -16.21 -7.95 11.47
N ASN A 59 -15.03 -7.61 11.96
CA ASN A 59 -14.65 -6.22 12.19
C ASN A 59 -14.51 -5.43 10.88
N CYS A 60 -14.16 -6.09 9.78
CA CYS A 60 -14.01 -5.47 8.47
C CYS A 60 -15.35 -4.93 7.95
N VAL A 61 -16.46 -5.63 8.24
CA VAL A 61 -17.81 -5.14 7.91
C VAL A 61 -18.09 -3.80 8.60
N THR A 62 -17.65 -3.63 9.85
CA THR A 62 -17.85 -2.37 10.59
C THR A 62 -17.00 -1.24 10.02
N THR A 63 -15.74 -1.52 9.65
CA THR A 63 -14.86 -0.50 9.06
C THR A 63 -15.31 -0.13 7.64
N GLU A 64 -15.76 -1.09 6.84
CA GLU A 64 -16.26 -0.82 5.49
C GLU A 64 -17.56 -0.01 5.52
N GLN A 65 -18.49 -0.29 6.44
CA GLN A 65 -19.69 0.56 6.64
C GLN A 65 -19.33 2.01 7.02
N ALA A 66 -18.38 2.19 7.94
CA ALA A 66 -17.91 3.52 8.31
C ALA A 66 -17.22 4.24 7.13
N LEU A 67 -16.54 3.48 6.27
CA LEU A 67 -15.92 4.00 5.05
C LEU A 67 -16.98 4.42 4.02
N ASP A 68 -18.01 3.60 3.79
CA ASP A 68 -19.14 3.92 2.92
C ASP A 68 -19.84 5.21 3.36
N GLU A 69 -20.12 5.34 4.67
CA GLU A 69 -20.69 6.55 5.24
C GLU A 69 -19.78 7.79 5.06
N ALA A 70 -18.47 7.61 5.16
CA ALA A 70 -17.50 8.70 5.04
C ALA A 70 -17.31 9.17 3.60
N ILE A 71 -17.36 8.25 2.64
CA ILE A 71 -17.28 8.55 1.20
C ILE A 71 -18.58 9.21 0.72
N GLY A 72 -19.74 8.67 1.11
CA GLY A 72 -21.03 9.18 0.66
C GLY A 72 -21.14 9.20 -0.86
N GLU A 73 -21.26 10.40 -1.44
CA GLU A 73 -21.40 10.62 -2.89
C GLU A 73 -20.06 11.04 -3.55
N SER A 74 -18.95 11.03 -2.82
CA SER A 74 -17.64 11.36 -3.38
C SER A 74 -17.14 10.26 -4.31
N ASP A 75 -16.52 10.66 -5.41
CA ASP A 75 -15.87 9.74 -6.33
C ASP A 75 -14.49 9.34 -5.80
N VAL A 76 -14.34 8.06 -5.48
CA VAL A 76 -13.14 7.46 -4.89
C VAL A 76 -12.94 6.06 -5.46
N MET A 77 -11.72 5.79 -5.93
CA MET A 77 -11.35 4.44 -6.33
C MET A 77 -11.08 3.61 -5.08
N ARG A 78 -11.92 2.61 -4.83
CA ARG A 78 -11.75 1.66 -3.73
C ARG A 78 -11.09 0.39 -4.23
N ILE A 79 -10.18 -0.16 -3.44
CA ILE A 79 -9.44 -1.37 -3.80
C ILE A 79 -9.35 -2.26 -2.57
N HIS A 80 -10.00 -3.42 -2.59
CA HIS A 80 -10.05 -4.34 -1.47
C HIS A 80 -9.04 -5.48 -1.67
N TYR A 81 -8.01 -5.45 -0.84
CA TYR A 81 -7.01 -6.49 -0.71
C TYR A 81 -7.52 -7.56 0.24
N HIS A 82 -7.80 -8.72 -0.31
CA HIS A 82 -8.18 -9.89 0.48
C HIS A 82 -6.95 -10.67 0.95
N ARG A 83 -7.02 -11.19 2.18
CA ARG A 83 -5.96 -12.04 2.73
C ARG A 83 -5.77 -13.29 1.89
N HIS A 84 -4.54 -13.80 1.82
CA HIS A 84 -4.24 -15.02 1.07
C HIS A 84 -3.12 -15.87 1.69
N ARG A 85 -1.96 -15.28 2.04
CA ARG A 85 -0.81 -16.12 2.42
C ARG A 85 -1.07 -16.83 3.74
N SER A 86 -0.98 -18.16 3.69
CA SER A 86 -1.19 -19.07 4.82
C SER A 86 -2.61 -19.05 5.40
N GLU A 87 -3.60 -18.61 4.62
CA GLU A 87 -5.01 -18.58 5.04
C GLU A 87 -5.91 -19.11 3.92
N PRO A 88 -6.41 -20.35 4.03
CA PRO A 88 -7.24 -20.95 2.99
C PRO A 88 -8.71 -20.50 3.02
N GLU A 89 -9.09 -19.64 3.97
CA GLU A 89 -10.48 -19.27 4.25
C GLU A 89 -11.00 -18.11 3.38
N ASP A 90 -10.09 -17.29 2.85
CA ASP A 90 -10.44 -16.20 1.94
C ASP A 90 -10.07 -16.60 0.49
N PRO A 91 -11.05 -16.69 -0.43
CA PRO A 91 -10.81 -17.17 -1.78
C PRO A 91 -10.31 -16.08 -2.74
N PHE A 92 -10.37 -14.80 -2.36
CA PHE A 92 -10.21 -13.69 -3.29
C PHE A 92 -8.77 -13.18 -3.40
N GLY A 93 -8.01 -13.28 -2.32
CA GLY A 93 -6.63 -12.80 -2.30
C GLY A 93 -5.69 -13.66 -3.16
N ASN A 94 -4.52 -13.12 -3.53
CA ASN A 94 -3.45 -13.90 -4.14
C ASN A 94 -2.05 -13.38 -3.76
N ASN A 95 -1.01 -14.07 -4.23
CA ASN A 95 0.37 -13.71 -3.91
C ASN A 95 0.82 -12.35 -4.42
N ALA A 96 0.27 -11.88 -5.55
CA ALA A 96 0.64 -10.61 -6.16
C ALA A 96 -0.01 -9.43 -5.43
N THR A 97 -1.29 -9.56 -5.07
CA THR A 97 -2.02 -8.56 -4.29
C THR A 97 -1.44 -8.41 -2.87
N GLU A 98 -1.16 -9.55 -2.22
CA GLU A 98 -0.43 -9.56 -0.95
C GLU A 98 0.97 -8.95 -1.07
N HIS A 99 1.68 -9.22 -2.17
CA HIS A 99 3.02 -8.68 -2.37
C HIS A 99 3.00 -7.15 -2.42
N ARG A 100 2.08 -6.57 -3.19
CA ARG A 100 1.92 -5.12 -3.25
C ARG A 100 1.60 -4.53 -1.88
N TRP A 101 0.63 -5.10 -1.16
CA TRP A 101 0.28 -4.60 0.17
C TRP A 101 1.48 -4.64 1.13
N GLU A 102 2.18 -5.78 1.19
CA GLU A 102 3.33 -5.94 2.08
C GLU A 102 4.51 -5.05 1.68
N SER A 103 4.77 -4.85 0.38
CA SER A 103 5.91 -4.04 -0.08
C SER A 103 5.74 -2.57 0.24
N ILE A 104 4.51 -2.05 0.19
CA ILE A 104 4.23 -0.63 0.41
C ILE A 104 3.86 -0.34 1.87
N TYR A 105 2.99 -1.16 2.47
CA TYR A 105 2.36 -0.88 3.77
C TYR A 105 2.81 -1.83 4.89
N GLY A 106 3.52 -2.91 4.55
CA GLY A 106 3.85 -3.97 5.50
C GLY A 106 4.73 -3.53 6.65
N ASP A 107 5.73 -2.68 6.39
CA ASP A 107 6.62 -2.18 7.44
C ASP A 107 5.90 -1.25 8.42
N ALA A 108 5.01 -0.37 7.91
CA ALA A 108 4.19 0.50 8.75
C ALA A 108 3.19 -0.31 9.59
N SER A 109 2.50 -1.26 8.97
CA SER A 109 1.58 -2.17 9.68
C SER A 109 2.32 -2.95 10.78
N THR A 110 3.53 -3.44 10.49
CA THR A 110 4.37 -4.14 11.47
C THR A 110 4.81 -3.23 12.60
N ALA A 111 5.19 -1.99 12.32
CA ALA A 111 5.61 -1.03 13.35
C ALA A 111 4.49 -0.71 14.35
N VAL A 112 3.23 -0.68 13.88
CA VAL A 112 2.07 -0.33 14.72
C VAL A 112 1.44 -1.56 15.39
N ALA A 113 1.22 -2.64 14.64
CA ALA A 113 0.43 -3.80 15.07
C ALA A 113 1.23 -5.10 15.20
N GLY A 114 2.52 -5.09 14.85
CA GLY A 114 3.42 -6.25 14.97
C GLY A 114 3.28 -7.30 13.86
N MET A 115 2.48 -7.04 12.83
CA MET A 115 2.32 -7.91 11.66
C MET A 115 2.23 -7.06 10.38
N SER A 116 2.75 -7.55 9.26
CA SER A 116 2.74 -6.84 7.97
C SER A 116 1.34 -6.74 7.33
N ARG A 117 0.45 -7.62 7.76
CA ARG A 117 -0.87 -7.84 7.15
C ARG A 117 -1.90 -7.97 8.27
N VAL A 118 -2.68 -6.91 8.46
CA VAL A 118 -3.66 -6.82 9.53
C VAL A 118 -5.01 -6.45 8.93
N ALA A 119 -6.01 -7.29 9.09
CA ALA A 119 -7.38 -6.96 8.72
C ALA A 119 -8.18 -6.56 9.98
N PRO A 120 -9.01 -5.50 9.95
CA PRO A 120 -9.10 -4.50 8.88
C PRO A 120 -7.95 -3.48 8.91
N SER A 121 -7.52 -3.04 7.74
CA SER A 121 -6.70 -1.83 7.56
C SER A 121 -7.27 -0.98 6.43
N THR A 122 -7.25 0.35 6.57
CA THR A 122 -7.69 1.27 5.51
C THR A 122 -6.61 2.32 5.28
N VAL A 123 -6.18 2.49 4.05
CA VAL A 123 -5.15 3.46 3.65
C VAL A 123 -5.75 4.47 2.66
N PHE A 124 -5.63 5.76 2.98
CA PHE A 124 -6.08 6.86 2.12
C PHE A 124 -4.89 7.48 1.39
N ASP A 125 -5.01 7.61 0.06
CA ASP A 125 -4.00 8.15 -0.86
C ASP A 125 -2.60 7.54 -0.67
N GLY A 126 -2.51 6.31 -0.18
CA GLY A 126 -1.25 5.64 0.14
C GLY A 126 -0.41 6.26 1.26
N GLU A 127 -0.97 7.21 2.02
CA GLU A 127 -0.25 8.01 3.02
C GLU A 127 -0.78 7.82 4.45
N ARG A 128 -2.08 7.59 4.59
CA ARG A 128 -2.77 7.67 5.90
C ARG A 128 -3.41 6.33 6.23
N MET A 129 -2.82 5.60 7.17
CA MET A 129 -3.24 4.26 7.57
C MET A 129 -4.08 4.28 8.85
N HIS A 130 -5.22 3.62 8.80
CA HIS A 130 -6.09 3.32 9.94
C HIS A 130 -6.12 1.82 10.16
N LEU A 131 -5.88 1.37 11.39
CA LEU A 131 -5.81 -0.05 11.75
C LEU A 131 -6.94 -0.43 12.72
N GLY A 132 -7.63 -1.52 12.42
CA GLY A 132 -8.70 -2.03 13.26
C GLY A 132 -9.94 -1.14 13.25
N THR A 133 -10.72 -1.23 14.34
CA THR A 133 -12.03 -0.56 14.48
C THR A 133 -12.03 0.57 15.50
N THR A 134 -10.87 0.94 16.02
CA THR A 134 -10.76 1.95 17.07
C THR A 134 -10.64 3.32 16.43
N SER A 135 -11.54 4.24 16.78
CA SER A 135 -11.46 5.62 16.30
C SER A 135 -10.45 6.43 17.11
N SER A 136 -9.73 7.31 16.42
CA SER A 136 -8.85 8.32 17.00
C SER A 136 -9.61 9.61 17.35
N SER A 137 -10.80 9.81 16.77
CA SER A 137 -11.72 10.91 17.10
C SER A 137 -13.07 10.42 17.65
N SER A 138 -14.15 11.17 17.41
CA SER A 138 -15.50 10.85 17.88
C SER A 138 -16.11 9.60 17.22
N SER A 139 -15.69 9.25 16.01
CA SER A 139 -16.12 8.04 15.31
C SER A 139 -15.14 7.69 14.19
N LEU A 140 -15.15 6.42 13.77
CA LEU A 140 -14.33 5.94 12.66
C LEU A 140 -14.71 6.64 11.34
N THR A 141 -16.02 6.87 11.13
CA THR A 141 -16.53 7.67 10.01
C THR A 141 -15.89 9.06 9.97
N ASN A 142 -15.73 9.73 11.13
CA ASN A 142 -15.10 11.06 11.18
C ASN A 142 -13.60 11.01 10.88
N ASP A 143 -12.92 9.94 11.32
CA ASP A 143 -11.50 9.71 11.01
C ASP A 143 -11.29 9.53 9.49
N TYR A 144 -12.16 8.75 8.86
CA TYR A 144 -12.16 8.51 7.41
C TYR A 144 -12.54 9.76 6.62
N SER A 145 -13.61 10.48 6.98
CA SER A 145 -13.98 11.73 6.32
C SER A 145 -12.87 12.77 6.42
N THR A 146 -12.16 12.83 7.55
CA THR A 146 -11.02 13.75 7.68
C THR A 146 -9.84 13.31 6.82
N SER A 147 -9.59 12.00 6.70
CA SER A 147 -8.53 11.46 5.86
C SER A 147 -8.80 11.69 4.37
N LEU A 148 -10.05 11.58 3.93
CA LEU A 148 -10.49 11.94 2.58
C LEU A 148 -10.33 13.44 2.31
N ALA A 149 -10.81 14.29 3.23
CA ALA A 149 -10.74 15.74 3.07
C ALA A 149 -9.32 16.31 3.13
N THR A 150 -8.36 15.55 3.68
CA THR A 150 -6.95 15.96 3.74
C THR A 150 -6.28 15.89 2.36
N GLY A 151 -6.61 14.88 1.55
CA GLY A 151 -6.00 14.63 0.24
C GLY A 151 -4.51 14.29 0.31
N SER A 152 -3.87 14.17 -0.86
CA SER A 152 -2.43 13.95 -0.99
C SER A 152 -1.62 15.06 -0.29
N SER A 153 -0.54 14.69 0.41
CA SER A 153 0.37 15.66 1.02
C SER A 153 1.23 16.41 0.00
N TRP A 154 1.23 15.96 -1.25
CA TRP A 154 2.04 16.53 -2.32
C TRP A 154 1.20 16.88 -3.55
N LEU A 155 1.59 17.97 -4.23
CA LEU A 155 0.92 18.44 -5.43
C LEU A 155 1.69 18.02 -6.66
N PHE A 156 0.96 17.61 -7.70
CA PHE A 156 1.50 17.20 -8.98
C PHE A 156 0.82 17.98 -10.10
N THR A 157 1.46 17.98 -11.26
CA THR A 157 0.92 18.49 -12.52
C THR A 157 1.25 17.51 -13.64
N GLY A 158 0.59 17.72 -14.78
CA GLY A 158 0.73 16.88 -15.96
C GLY A 158 -0.37 15.85 -16.04
N SER A 159 -0.19 14.91 -16.96
CA SER A 159 -1.18 13.91 -17.34
C SER A 159 -0.66 12.49 -17.23
N ALA A 160 -1.59 11.56 -17.00
CA ALA A 160 -1.36 10.13 -17.07
C ALA A 160 -2.27 9.53 -18.15
N GLN A 161 -1.76 8.49 -18.81
CA GLN A 161 -2.46 7.79 -19.88
C GLN A 161 -2.37 6.28 -19.67
N MET A 162 -3.49 5.60 -19.91
CA MET A 162 -3.57 4.15 -20.00
C MET A 162 -4.40 3.77 -21.24
N SER A 163 -3.95 2.77 -21.98
CA SER A 163 -4.70 2.17 -23.08
C SER A 163 -4.66 0.65 -22.98
N VAL A 164 -5.70 0.01 -23.51
CA VAL A 164 -5.85 -1.45 -23.56
C VAL A 164 -6.40 -1.85 -24.92
N TYR A 165 -5.89 -2.94 -25.50
CA TYR A 165 -6.41 -3.51 -26.74
C TYR A 165 -6.36 -5.03 -26.71
N ALA A 166 -7.39 -5.67 -27.26
CA ALA A 166 -7.42 -7.12 -27.39
C ALA A 166 -6.45 -7.58 -28.49
N THR A 167 -5.63 -8.58 -28.20
CA THR A 167 -4.74 -9.19 -29.20
C THR A 167 -5.40 -10.37 -29.90
N GLU A 168 -4.91 -10.74 -31.07
CA GLU A 168 -5.35 -11.94 -31.80
C GLU A 168 -5.16 -13.24 -31.01
N SER A 169 -4.27 -13.23 -30.01
CA SER A 169 -3.97 -14.38 -29.16
C SER A 169 -4.94 -14.56 -27.99
N GLY A 170 -5.88 -13.62 -27.79
CA GLY A 170 -6.84 -13.62 -26.69
C GLY A 170 -6.30 -13.02 -25.39
N THR A 171 -5.07 -12.51 -25.37
CA THR A 171 -4.53 -11.69 -24.27
C THR A 171 -4.86 -10.21 -24.49
N MET A 172 -4.81 -9.41 -23.42
CA MET A 172 -4.91 -7.96 -23.50
C MET A 172 -3.52 -7.33 -23.53
N GLN A 173 -3.31 -6.38 -24.44
CA GLN A 173 -2.12 -5.54 -24.48
C GLN A 173 -2.44 -4.21 -23.81
N PHE A 174 -1.71 -3.90 -22.74
CA PHE A 174 -1.80 -2.65 -22.02
C PHE A 174 -0.64 -1.74 -22.41
N SER A 175 -0.87 -0.43 -22.41
CA SER A 175 0.18 0.57 -22.51
C SER A 175 -0.11 1.73 -21.58
N TRP A 176 0.94 2.25 -20.95
CA TRP A 176 0.88 3.37 -20.01
C TRP A 176 1.89 4.44 -20.38
N ASN A 177 1.57 5.69 -20.05
CA ASN A 177 2.50 6.80 -20.12
C ASN A 177 2.18 7.78 -18.99
N ILE A 178 3.14 7.93 -18.08
CA ILE A 178 3.10 8.84 -16.93
C ILE A 178 4.28 9.82 -16.96
N THR A 179 4.95 9.97 -18.11
CA THR A 179 6.16 10.80 -18.24
C THR A 179 5.92 12.29 -18.05
N ASP A 180 4.68 12.74 -18.22
CA ASP A 180 4.27 14.13 -18.01
C ASP A 180 3.97 14.44 -16.54
N LEU A 181 3.74 13.41 -15.71
CA LEU A 181 3.54 13.59 -14.27
C LEU A 181 4.83 14.08 -13.61
N ARG A 182 4.71 15.18 -12.89
CA ARG A 182 5.78 15.76 -12.09
C ARG A 182 5.23 16.49 -10.90
N ALA A 183 6.02 16.51 -9.82
CA ALA A 183 5.70 17.31 -8.67
C ALA A 183 5.63 18.81 -9.03
N ASP A 184 4.62 19.50 -8.50
CA ASP A 184 4.39 20.93 -8.70
C ASP A 184 5.08 21.72 -7.58
N TYR A 185 6.34 22.09 -7.80
CA TYR A 185 7.09 22.90 -6.85
C TYR A 185 8.00 23.92 -7.55
N ASP A 186 8.36 24.97 -6.80
CA ASP A 186 9.33 25.99 -7.17
C ASP A 186 10.58 25.84 -6.27
N GLY A 187 11.69 25.27 -6.78
CA GLY A 187 12.94 25.11 -6.01
C GLY A 187 13.75 23.83 -6.27
N ASP A 188 14.71 23.53 -5.38
CA ASP A 188 15.47 22.27 -5.36
C ASP A 188 14.83 21.31 -4.34
N HIS A 189 14.01 20.37 -4.81
CA HIS A 189 13.43 19.29 -4.01
C HIS A 189 14.10 17.94 -4.31
N PRO A 190 13.96 16.94 -3.42
CA PRO A 190 14.48 15.59 -3.67
C PRO A 190 13.88 15.01 -4.95
N THR A 191 14.65 14.18 -5.63
CA THR A 191 14.18 13.43 -6.79
C THR A 191 13.08 12.47 -6.34
N LEU A 192 11.85 12.67 -6.82
CA LEU A 192 10.76 11.73 -6.59
C LEU A 192 10.91 10.52 -7.52
N THR A 193 10.66 9.35 -6.96
CA THR A 193 10.46 8.12 -7.72
C THR A 193 8.96 7.95 -7.95
N LEU A 194 8.56 7.68 -9.20
CA LEU A 194 7.20 7.30 -9.56
C LEU A 194 7.19 5.83 -9.97
N THR A 195 6.33 5.05 -9.34
CA THR A 195 6.19 3.61 -9.60
C THR A 195 4.75 3.30 -10.03
N PRO A 196 4.51 3.05 -11.33
CA PRO A 196 3.18 2.68 -11.80
C PRO A 196 2.83 1.23 -11.45
N TRP A 197 1.56 0.98 -11.14
CA TRP A 197 1.01 -0.35 -10.92
C TRP A 197 -0.27 -0.55 -11.74
N LEU A 198 -0.37 -1.69 -12.40
CA LEU A 198 -1.59 -2.15 -13.07
C LEU A 198 -2.34 -3.13 -12.17
N LEU A 199 -3.58 -2.79 -11.84
CA LEU A 199 -4.44 -3.53 -10.92
C LEU A 199 -5.68 -4.03 -11.64
N PHE A 200 -6.17 -5.21 -11.25
CA PHE A 200 -7.39 -5.82 -11.77
C PHE A 200 -8.41 -5.95 -10.65
N VAL A 201 -9.44 -5.12 -10.69
CA VAL A 201 -10.44 -4.97 -9.63
C VAL A 201 -11.80 -5.39 -10.15
N GLU A 202 -12.44 -6.36 -9.51
CA GLU A 202 -13.82 -6.75 -9.79
C GLU A 202 -14.78 -5.87 -8.97
N GLU A 203 -15.85 -5.39 -9.59
CA GLU A 203 -16.82 -4.51 -8.92
C GLU A 203 -17.56 -5.25 -7.80
N SER A 204 -18.00 -6.48 -8.05
CA SER A 204 -18.75 -7.31 -7.11
C SER A 204 -18.44 -8.79 -7.27
N ALA A 205 -18.21 -9.50 -6.16
CA ALA A 205 -18.00 -10.93 -6.12
C ALA A 205 -18.91 -11.59 -5.08
N SER A 206 -19.80 -12.48 -5.52
CA SER A 206 -20.75 -13.18 -4.66
C SER A 206 -20.13 -14.41 -4.00
N PHE A 207 -19.94 -14.33 -2.69
CA PHE A 207 -19.47 -15.41 -1.84
C PHE A 207 -20.31 -15.53 -0.53
N PRO A 208 -21.51 -16.14 -0.61
CA PRO A 208 -22.39 -16.33 0.55
C PRO A 208 -21.80 -17.15 1.70
N ASP A 209 -20.76 -17.93 1.44
CA ASP A 209 -20.10 -18.80 2.42
C ASP A 209 -19.12 -18.04 3.33
N GLY A 210 -18.87 -16.76 3.10
CA GLY A 210 -18.04 -15.92 3.95
C GLY A 210 -18.59 -15.80 5.37
N SER A 211 -17.77 -16.09 6.38
CA SER A 211 -18.24 -16.16 7.76
C SER A 211 -18.57 -14.80 8.39
N ASN A 212 -18.24 -13.69 7.72
CA ASN A 212 -18.65 -12.35 8.11
C ASN A 212 -20.08 -11.99 7.66
N GLY A 213 -20.70 -12.79 6.78
CA GLY A 213 -22.10 -12.66 6.38
C GLY A 213 -22.41 -11.55 5.37
N VAL A 214 -21.40 -10.99 4.70
CA VAL A 214 -21.57 -9.93 3.68
C VAL A 214 -22.29 -10.45 2.44
N GLY A 215 -21.94 -11.66 1.98
CA GLY A 215 -22.50 -12.24 0.76
C GLY A 215 -21.81 -11.70 -0.48
N ASP A 216 -22.04 -10.44 -0.83
CA ASP A 216 -21.47 -9.81 -2.04
C ASP A 216 -20.34 -8.84 -1.65
N TYR A 217 -19.11 -9.18 -2.02
CA TYR A 217 -17.91 -8.40 -1.70
C TYR A 217 -17.59 -7.46 -2.85
N LEU A 218 -17.44 -6.17 -2.56
CA LEU A 218 -17.21 -5.16 -3.59
C LEU A 218 -15.72 -4.83 -3.73
N HIS A 219 -15.35 -4.30 -4.90
CA HIS A 219 -14.00 -3.75 -5.20
C HIS A 219 -12.86 -4.76 -4.99
N VAL A 220 -13.10 -6.03 -5.29
CA VAL A 220 -12.18 -7.14 -5.01
C VAL A 220 -10.97 -7.08 -5.93
N LEU A 221 -9.78 -6.90 -5.37
CA LEU A 221 -8.54 -6.91 -6.15
C LEU A 221 -8.11 -8.35 -6.46
N HIS A 222 -8.16 -8.70 -7.74
CA HIS A 222 -7.76 -10.01 -8.25
C HIS A 222 -6.28 -10.12 -8.55
N HIS A 223 -5.62 -9.06 -9.01
CA HIS A 223 -4.20 -9.14 -9.37
C HIS A 223 -3.56 -7.75 -9.39
N ALA A 224 -2.26 -7.72 -9.13
CA ALA A 224 -1.45 -6.50 -9.12
C ALA A 224 -0.13 -6.75 -9.86
N VAL A 225 0.24 -5.83 -10.75
CA VAL A 225 1.47 -5.90 -11.53
C VAL A 225 2.21 -4.59 -11.38
N GLU A 226 3.43 -4.67 -10.86
CA GLU A 226 4.36 -3.53 -10.87
C GLU A 226 4.84 -3.31 -12.30
N LEU A 227 4.78 -2.06 -12.76
CA LEU A 227 5.17 -1.68 -14.11
C LEU A 227 6.57 -1.07 -14.09
N ASP A 228 7.40 -1.56 -15.01
CA ASP A 228 8.73 -0.99 -15.21
C ASP A 228 8.62 0.35 -15.94
N ASP A 229 9.42 1.33 -15.53
CA ASP A 229 9.52 2.65 -16.17
C ASP A 229 8.23 3.50 -16.20
N SER A 230 8.39 4.78 -16.54
CA SER A 230 7.30 5.76 -16.62
C SER A 230 6.46 5.66 -17.89
N SER A 231 6.83 4.81 -18.84
CA SER A 231 6.02 4.52 -20.02
C SER A 231 6.39 3.18 -20.61
N GLY A 232 5.42 2.43 -21.10
CA GLY A 232 5.68 1.14 -21.69
C GLY A 232 4.44 0.47 -22.25
N ASP A 233 4.63 -0.77 -22.67
CA ASP A 233 3.56 -1.66 -23.06
C ASP A 233 3.83 -3.06 -22.52
N MET A 234 2.77 -3.77 -22.15
CA MET A 234 2.87 -5.16 -21.70
C MET A 234 1.64 -5.99 -22.10
N SER A 235 1.86 -7.26 -22.42
CA SER A 235 0.78 -8.23 -22.60
C SER A 235 0.49 -8.94 -21.27
N VAL A 236 -0.75 -8.85 -20.80
CA VAL A 236 -1.20 -9.50 -19.55
C VAL A 236 -2.41 -10.38 -19.83
N GLN A 237 -2.42 -11.54 -19.20
CA GLN A 237 -3.62 -12.36 -19.11
C GLN A 237 -4.51 -11.77 -18.01
N VAL A 238 -5.65 -11.21 -18.40
CA VAL A 238 -6.64 -10.69 -17.44
C VAL A 238 -7.07 -11.83 -16.52
N PRO A 239 -7.05 -11.64 -15.19
CA PRO A 239 -7.56 -12.63 -14.25
C PRO A 239 -9.01 -12.99 -14.55
N GLN A 240 -9.39 -14.23 -14.23
CA GLN A 240 -10.78 -14.62 -14.33
C GLN A 240 -11.58 -13.90 -13.23
N VAL A 241 -12.68 -13.26 -13.61
CA VAL A 241 -13.69 -12.75 -12.66
C VAL A 241 -14.22 -13.88 -11.77
N TRP A 242 -14.62 -13.55 -10.55
CA TRP A 242 -15.26 -14.48 -9.66
C TRP A 242 -16.64 -14.87 -10.17
N ASP A 243 -17.43 -13.86 -10.54
CA ASP A 243 -18.70 -14.01 -11.22
C ASP A 243 -18.93 -12.84 -12.18
N GLY A 244 -20.11 -12.75 -12.80
CA GLY A 244 -20.43 -11.62 -13.67
C GLY A 244 -19.48 -11.39 -14.86
N ASP A 245 -19.39 -10.11 -15.25
CA ASP A 245 -18.51 -9.55 -16.29
C ASP A 245 -18.26 -8.07 -15.96
N ASP A 246 -17.66 -7.84 -14.79
CA ASP A 246 -17.54 -6.55 -14.09
C ASP A 246 -16.10 -6.28 -13.59
N MET A 247 -15.10 -6.73 -14.38
CA MET A 247 -13.69 -6.44 -14.14
C MET A 247 -13.34 -5.01 -14.58
N TYR A 248 -12.47 -4.37 -13.82
CA TYR A 248 -11.84 -3.09 -14.14
C TYR A 248 -10.32 -3.25 -14.16
N THR A 249 -9.68 -2.61 -15.13
CA THR A 249 -8.25 -2.33 -15.07
C THR A 249 -8.03 -0.97 -14.45
N VAL A 250 -7.10 -0.87 -13.52
CA VAL A 250 -6.82 0.35 -12.78
C VAL A 250 -5.32 0.60 -12.79
N LEU A 251 -4.90 1.73 -13.36
CA LEU A 251 -3.53 2.22 -13.23
C LEU A 251 -3.47 3.15 -12.02
N ILE A 252 -2.63 2.81 -11.05
CA ILE A 252 -2.25 3.73 -9.96
C ILE A 252 -0.78 4.08 -10.09
N VAL A 253 -0.40 5.23 -9.55
CA VAL A 253 1.00 5.68 -9.53
C VAL A 253 1.40 5.97 -8.10
N ASP A 254 2.28 5.15 -7.56
CA ASP A 254 2.94 5.42 -6.29
C ASP A 254 3.99 6.50 -6.50
N TRP A 255 4.12 7.41 -5.54
CA TRP A 255 5.22 8.35 -5.46
C TRP A 255 5.96 8.14 -4.14
N GLU A 256 7.28 8.28 -4.19
CA GLU A 256 8.09 8.29 -2.98
C GLU A 256 9.31 9.20 -3.13
N TYR A 257 9.77 9.74 -2.01
CA TYR A 257 11.08 10.33 -1.91
C TYR A 257 11.67 10.05 -0.52
N THR A 258 12.99 9.94 -0.50
CA THR A 258 13.74 9.98 0.75
C THR A 258 14.29 11.37 0.93
N ASP A 259 14.16 11.92 2.14
CA ASP A 259 14.96 13.07 2.49
C ASP A 259 16.42 12.61 2.44
N GLU A 260 17.14 12.98 1.38
CA GLU A 260 18.59 12.90 1.43
C GLU A 260 18.99 13.71 2.67
N ILE A 261 19.52 13.03 3.68
CA ILE A 261 20.23 13.70 4.76
C ILE A 261 21.42 14.38 4.09
N LYS A 262 21.23 15.59 3.56
CA LYS A 262 22.34 16.51 3.36
C LYS A 262 22.97 16.62 4.74
N PRO A 263 24.23 16.21 4.96
CA PRO A 263 24.91 16.47 6.21
C PRO A 263 25.11 17.97 6.29
N CYS A 264 24.08 18.68 6.75
CA CYS A 264 24.08 20.08 7.06
C CYS A 264 24.87 20.23 8.36
N CYS A 265 26.20 20.09 8.23
CA CYS A 265 27.29 20.42 9.15
C CYS A 265 28.41 19.36 9.16
N GLY A 266 29.16 19.19 8.05
CA GLY A 266 30.49 18.56 8.06
C GLY A 266 30.55 17.12 8.61
N PRO A 267 31.75 16.54 8.74
CA PRO A 267 31.87 15.22 9.34
C PRO A 267 31.57 15.35 10.84
N PHE A 268 30.48 14.74 11.29
CA PHE A 268 30.40 14.31 12.68
C PHE A 268 31.70 13.56 13.01
N PRO A 269 32.34 13.85 14.16
CA PRO A 269 33.54 13.12 14.53
C PRO A 269 33.12 11.67 14.76
N VAL A 270 33.41 10.83 13.76
CA VAL A 270 33.56 9.39 13.96
C VAL A 270 34.43 9.23 15.22
N PRO A 271 33.98 8.51 16.26
CA PRO A 271 34.88 8.16 17.35
C PRO A 271 36.01 7.37 16.70
N GLY A 272 37.22 7.94 16.75
CA GLY A 272 38.39 7.35 16.12
C GLY A 272 38.61 5.92 16.59
N PRO A 273 39.38 5.11 15.83
CA PRO A 273 39.65 3.71 16.15
C PRO A 273 40.52 3.63 17.42
N GLY A 274 39.87 3.71 18.58
CA GLY A 274 40.51 3.79 19.89
C GLY A 274 39.71 3.13 21.00
N PHE A 275 38.61 2.44 20.69
CA PHE A 275 37.82 1.69 21.66
C PHE A 275 37.60 0.25 21.20
N ALA A 276 38.70 -0.50 21.10
CA ALA A 276 38.68 -1.94 20.98
C ALA A 276 39.73 -2.56 21.90
N ALA A 277 39.61 -2.33 23.21
CA ALA A 277 40.42 -3.05 24.21
C ALA A 277 39.84 -2.93 25.62
N ALA A 278 38.70 -3.57 25.90
CA ALA A 278 38.34 -3.98 27.26
C ALA A 278 37.13 -4.92 27.29
N LEU A 279 37.22 -6.12 26.70
CA LEU A 279 36.27 -7.18 27.06
C LEU A 279 36.79 -8.60 26.83
N VAL A 280 37.94 -8.95 27.41
CA VAL A 280 38.30 -10.35 27.68
C VAL A 280 39.12 -10.40 28.95
N CYS A 281 38.55 -10.92 30.04
CA CYS A 281 39.23 -11.66 31.11
C CYS A 281 38.30 -11.80 32.33
N PHE A 282 37.37 -12.75 32.33
CA PHE A 282 36.92 -13.42 33.56
C PHE A 282 36.26 -14.76 33.21
N ILE A 283 37.03 -15.68 32.65
CA ILE A 283 36.77 -17.12 32.82
C ILE A 283 38.12 -17.78 33.04
N LEU A 284 38.49 -18.00 34.29
CA LEU A 284 39.40 -19.06 34.76
C LEU A 284 39.45 -19.00 36.29
N ALA A 285 38.33 -19.33 36.94
CA ALA A 285 38.30 -19.61 38.38
C ALA A 285 37.41 -20.82 38.68
N LEU A 286 37.53 -21.89 37.88
CA LEU A 286 36.94 -23.19 38.20
C LEU A 286 37.84 -24.31 37.67
N LEU A 287 38.99 -24.53 38.33
CA LEU A 287 39.64 -25.85 38.32
C LEU A 287 40.16 -26.21 39.72
N PRO A 288 39.86 -27.41 40.23
CA PRO A 288 40.15 -27.82 41.60
C PRO A 288 41.62 -28.21 41.78
N SER A 289 42.26 -27.71 42.84
CA SER A 289 43.60 -28.18 43.23
C SER A 289 43.49 -29.53 43.96
N ARG A 290 44.02 -30.59 43.35
CA ARG A 290 44.22 -31.89 44.01
C ARG A 290 45.70 -32.09 44.38
N ARG A 291 45.95 -31.90 45.69
CA ARG A 291 46.90 -32.57 46.62
C ARG A 291 48.25 -33.09 46.10
N LYS A 292 49.30 -32.79 46.88
CA LYS A 292 50.20 -33.82 47.45
C LYS A 292 50.70 -33.40 48.84
N ARG A 293 50.59 -34.34 49.79
CA ARG A 293 51.28 -34.34 51.10
C ARG A 293 52.78 -34.50 50.88
N LEU A 294 53.59 -33.89 51.74
CA LEU A 294 54.87 -34.45 52.21
C LEU A 294 55.20 -33.90 53.60
N SER A 295 55.75 -34.79 54.42
CA SER A 295 56.04 -34.71 55.86
C SER A 295 57.20 -33.79 56.22
N THR A 296 57.12 -33.16 57.39
CA THR A 296 57.89 -33.49 58.61
C THR A 296 57.25 -32.79 59.79
#